data_AF-A0A9Q6EJE7-F1
#
_entry.id   AF-A0A9Q6EJE7-F1
#
_cell.length_a   1.000
_cell.length_b   1.000
_cell.length_c   1.000
_cell.angle_alpha   90.00
_cell.angle_beta   90.00
_cell.angle_gamma   90.00
#
_symmetry.space_group_name_H-M   'P 1'
#
loop_
_entity.id
_entity.type
_entity.pdbx_description
1 polymer ?
#
loop_
_entity_poly.entity_id
_entity_poly.type
_entity_poly.pdbx_seq_one_letter_code
_entity_poly.pdbx_strand_id
1 'polypeptide(L)'
;MGMLSRITGQGNNKSSNSSSLATGGHAINKDVVLNPTAPDVINPMQSGNWSTVRSTPINHDPRYFTKEEADALKTVATSKQQGARHSKRAYKSLKKIENADAQVHAAHRGYVRGVADSELVKKRSDAATARHLHAMRPEYAKLGMGLDRAENNAQQRIDELRAKVKAQY
;
A
#
# COMPACT_ATOMS: atom_id res chain seq x y z
N MET A 1 2.74 -64.03 -6.68
CA MET A 1 2.14 -63.61 -5.40
C MET A 1 2.91 -62.38 -4.94
N GLY A 2 2.52 -61.12 -5.14
CA GLY A 2 1.20 -60.50 -5.18
C GLY A 2 1.28 -59.26 -4.26
N MET A 3 0.60 -58.16 -4.63
CA MET A 3 0.44 -56.86 -3.91
C MET A 3 1.63 -55.88 -4.10
N LEU A 4 1.64 -54.84 -4.96
CA LEU A 4 0.66 -53.81 -5.33
C LEU A 4 -0.03 -53.15 -4.12
N SER A 5 0.47 -51.99 -3.66
CA SER A 5 -0.29 -50.71 -3.67
C SER A 5 0.41 -49.60 -2.86
N ARG A 6 0.63 -48.48 -3.56
CA ARG A 6 0.56 -47.06 -3.15
C ARG A 6 0.17 -46.74 -1.70
N ILE A 7 0.93 -45.81 -1.08
CA ILE A 7 0.51 -44.60 -0.31
C ILE A 7 1.82 -43.86 0.06
N THR A 8 2.28 -42.87 -0.70
CA THR A 8 2.13 -41.41 -0.44
C THR A 8 2.45 -40.95 0.99
N GLY A 9 3.63 -40.34 1.15
CA GLY A 9 4.04 -39.50 2.29
C GLY A 9 5.55 -39.22 2.21
N GLN A 10 5.99 -38.08 1.68
CA GLN A 10 6.17 -36.79 2.37
C GLN A 10 7.65 -36.55 2.72
N GLY A 11 8.24 -35.53 2.08
CA GLY A 11 9.32 -34.70 2.63
C GLY A 11 10.76 -35.13 2.40
N ASN A 12 11.47 -34.45 1.49
CA ASN A 12 12.62 -33.67 1.95
C ASN A 12 13.09 -32.58 0.99
N ASN A 13 13.18 -31.38 1.58
CA ASN A 13 13.49 -30.08 1.01
C ASN A 13 14.83 -30.02 0.26
N LYS A 14 14.78 -29.64 -1.01
CA LYS A 14 15.89 -28.92 -1.66
C LYS A 14 15.49 -27.45 -1.77
N SER A 15 16.08 -26.65 -0.88
CA SER A 15 16.04 -25.19 -0.92
C SER A 15 16.76 -24.71 -2.18
N SER A 16 16.03 -24.57 -3.28
CA SER A 16 16.46 -23.74 -4.40
C SER A 16 16.02 -22.32 -4.08
N ASN A 17 16.98 -21.52 -3.65
CA ASN A 17 16.88 -20.10 -3.38
C ASN A 17 16.52 -19.38 -4.69
N SER A 18 15.22 -19.36 -5.04
CA SER A 18 14.69 -18.64 -6.19
C SER A 18 14.78 -17.14 -5.88
N SER A 19 15.76 -16.52 -6.52
CA SER A 19 16.02 -15.08 -6.60
C SER A 19 14.82 -14.20 -6.27
N SER A 20 14.91 -13.48 -5.14
CA SER A 20 13.98 -12.44 -4.67
C SER A 20 13.95 -11.18 -5.55
N LEU A 21 14.29 -11.29 -6.83
CA LEU A 21 14.26 -10.21 -7.83
C LEU A 21 13.25 -10.47 -8.97
N ALA A 22 12.67 -11.68 -9.08
CA ALA A 22 11.62 -11.98 -10.08
C ALA A 22 10.21 -11.58 -9.60
N THR A 23 10.06 -11.25 -8.31
CA THR A 23 8.82 -10.78 -7.70
C THR A 23 9.08 -9.35 -7.24
N GLY A 24 8.74 -8.36 -8.06
CA GLY A 24 8.80 -6.96 -7.66
C GLY A 24 8.05 -6.78 -6.34
N GLY A 25 8.78 -6.51 -5.26
CA GLY A 25 8.29 -6.38 -3.89
C GLY A 25 7.49 -5.10 -3.65
N HIS A 26 6.58 -4.78 -4.56
CA HIS A 26 5.52 -3.83 -4.28
C HIS A 26 4.40 -4.64 -3.65
N ALA A 27 4.10 -4.41 -2.37
CA ALA A 27 2.95 -4.94 -1.65
C ALA A 27 1.62 -4.38 -2.20
N ILE A 28 1.49 -4.33 -3.53
CA ILE A 28 0.28 -4.02 -4.25
C ILE A 28 -0.43 -5.35 -4.40
N ASN A 29 -1.11 -5.76 -3.32
CA ASN A 29 -2.00 -6.89 -3.38
C ASN A 29 -3.06 -6.60 -4.45
N LYS A 30 -3.03 -7.34 -5.57
CA LYS A 30 -3.98 -7.18 -6.68
C LYS A 30 -5.42 -7.24 -6.20
N ASP A 31 -5.69 -8.04 -5.18
CA ASP A 31 -7.01 -8.20 -4.59
C ASP A 31 -7.43 -6.95 -3.80
N VAL A 32 -6.49 -6.20 -3.21
CA VAL A 32 -6.77 -4.92 -2.54
C VAL A 32 -6.95 -3.78 -3.55
N VAL A 33 -6.26 -3.83 -4.68
CA VAL A 33 -6.36 -2.79 -5.73
C VAL A 33 -7.60 -2.95 -6.59
N LEU A 34 -8.03 -4.19 -6.83
CA LEU A 34 -9.22 -4.49 -7.63
C LEU A 34 -10.49 -4.56 -6.79
N ASN A 35 -10.37 -4.55 -5.45
CA ASN A 35 -11.53 -4.48 -4.59
C ASN A 35 -12.24 -3.12 -4.75
N PRO A 36 -13.56 -3.13 -4.99
CA PRO A 36 -14.33 -1.90 -5.06
C PRO A 36 -14.24 -1.17 -3.72
N THR A 37 -14.11 0.15 -3.78
CA THR A 37 -13.96 1.01 -2.60
C THR A 37 -15.19 0.99 -1.68
N ALA A 38 -16.33 0.52 -2.18
CA ALA A 38 -17.54 0.23 -1.43
C ALA A 38 -18.34 -0.89 -2.13
N PRO A 39 -19.18 -1.66 -1.42
CA PRO A 39 -19.95 -2.79 -1.97
C PRO A 39 -20.93 -2.39 -3.08
N ASP A 40 -21.22 -1.10 -3.25
CA ASP A 40 -22.22 -0.59 -4.19
C ASP A 40 -21.59 0.07 -5.43
N VAL A 41 -20.25 0.09 -5.52
CA VAL A 41 -19.54 0.74 -6.62
C VAL A 41 -19.73 -0.04 -7.90
N ILE A 42 -20.27 0.63 -8.92
CA ILE A 42 -20.48 0.05 -10.25
C ILE A 42 -19.13 -0.37 -10.82
N ASN A 43 -18.96 -1.68 -11.02
CA ASN A 43 -17.76 -2.28 -11.57
C ASN A 43 -18.16 -3.35 -12.61
N PRO A 44 -17.21 -3.90 -13.40
CA PRO A 44 -17.53 -4.90 -14.42
C PRO A 44 -18.22 -6.16 -13.88
N MET A 45 -18.07 -6.48 -12.59
CA MET A 45 -18.74 -7.59 -11.91
C MET A 45 -20.07 -7.20 -11.25
N GLN A 46 -20.37 -5.90 -11.15
CA GLN A 46 -21.56 -5.34 -10.52
C GLN A 46 -22.02 -4.14 -11.34
N SER A 47 -22.63 -4.42 -12.50
CA SER A 47 -22.93 -3.45 -13.56
C SER A 47 -24.03 -2.43 -13.24
N GLY A 48 -24.54 -2.40 -12.01
CA GLY A 48 -25.78 -1.71 -11.68
C GLY A 48 -27.03 -2.37 -12.29
N ASN A 49 -28.18 -2.10 -11.70
CA ASN A 49 -29.46 -2.68 -12.11
C ASN A 49 -29.94 -2.08 -13.44
N TRP A 50 -30.07 -2.90 -14.49
CA TRP A 50 -30.60 -2.52 -15.82
C TRP A 50 -32.14 -2.47 -15.87
N SER A 51 -32.80 -2.19 -14.74
CA SER A 51 -34.26 -2.14 -14.68
C SER A 51 -34.78 -1.02 -15.58
N THR A 52 -35.49 -1.38 -16.65
CA THR A 52 -36.18 -0.41 -17.51
C THR A 52 -37.37 0.16 -16.72
N VAL A 53 -37.28 1.42 -16.31
CA VAL A 53 -38.36 2.11 -15.59
C VAL A 53 -39.47 2.49 -16.58
N ARG A 54 -40.48 1.62 -16.76
CA ARG A 54 -41.72 2.00 -17.46
C ARG A 54 -42.73 2.55 -16.46
N SER A 55 -43.20 3.76 -16.71
CA SER A 55 -44.18 4.44 -15.86
C SER A 55 -45.64 4.22 -16.27
N THR A 56 -45.88 3.74 -17.49
CA THR A 56 -47.22 3.40 -18.00
C THR A 56 -47.14 2.09 -18.78
N PRO A 57 -48.20 1.25 -18.72
CA PRO A 57 -48.28 0.06 -19.55
C PRO A 57 -48.38 0.43 -21.03
N ILE A 58 -47.93 -0.47 -21.90
CA ILE A 58 -48.04 -0.32 -23.35
C ILE A 58 -49.49 -0.60 -23.74
N ASN A 59 -50.10 0.29 -24.52
CA ASN A 59 -51.43 0.04 -25.05
C ASN A 59 -51.29 -0.77 -26.35
N HIS A 60 -51.82 -1.99 -26.35
CA HIS A 60 -51.66 -2.93 -27.45
C HIS A 60 -52.76 -2.83 -28.51
N ASP A 61 -53.94 -2.30 -28.15
CA ASP A 61 -55.10 -2.15 -29.04
C ASP A 61 -55.57 -0.68 -29.13
N PRO A 62 -56.11 -0.23 -30.29
CA PRO A 62 -56.69 1.10 -30.41
C PRO A 62 -57.95 1.24 -29.54
N ARG A 63 -58.00 2.29 -28.69
CA ARG A 63 -59.16 2.60 -27.83
C ARG A 63 -59.30 4.12 -27.68
N TYR A 64 -60.54 4.58 -27.45
CA TYR A 64 -60.85 5.96 -27.05
C TYR A 64 -60.60 6.20 -25.55
N PHE A 65 -59.94 7.30 -25.22
CA PHE A 65 -59.71 7.76 -23.85
C PHE A 65 -60.76 8.78 -23.45
N THR A 66 -61.21 8.73 -22.20
CA THR A 66 -62.05 9.80 -21.65
C THR A 66 -61.22 11.06 -21.41
N LYS A 67 -61.90 12.21 -21.26
CA LYS A 67 -61.22 13.48 -20.97
C LYS A 67 -60.40 13.41 -19.67
N GLU A 68 -60.96 12.78 -18.63
CA GLU A 68 -60.28 12.61 -17.34
C GLU A 68 -59.05 11.70 -17.44
N GLU A 69 -59.14 10.59 -18.20
CA GLU A 69 -58.00 9.70 -18.47
C GLU A 69 -56.88 10.44 -19.22
N ALA A 70 -57.24 11.25 -20.22
CA ALA A 70 -56.28 12.04 -20.99
C ALA A 70 -55.58 13.11 -20.12
N ASP A 71 -56.33 13.82 -19.27
CA ASP A 71 -55.78 14.83 -18.37
C ASP A 71 -54.88 14.18 -17.29
N ALA A 72 -55.25 13.01 -16.77
CA ALA A 72 -54.40 12.22 -15.87
C ALA A 72 -53.09 11.78 -16.55
N LEU A 73 -53.14 11.29 -17.79
CA LEU A 73 -51.94 10.94 -18.55
C LEU A 73 -51.05 12.16 -18.81
N LYS A 74 -51.63 13.32 -19.10
CA LYS A 74 -50.90 14.58 -19.30
C LYS A 74 -50.14 15.02 -18.05
N THR A 75 -50.75 14.92 -16.87
CA THR A 75 -50.08 15.24 -15.60
C THR A 75 -48.94 14.28 -15.30
N VAL A 76 -49.16 12.97 -15.48
CA VAL A 76 -48.11 11.93 -15.31
C VAL A 76 -46.96 12.16 -16.30
N ALA A 77 -47.25 12.44 -17.56
CA ALA A 77 -46.23 12.72 -18.58
C ALA A 77 -45.39 13.95 -18.21
N THR A 78 -46.04 15.03 -17.77
CA THR A 78 -45.36 16.27 -17.36
C THR A 78 -44.45 16.02 -16.14
N SER A 79 -44.95 15.31 -15.12
CA SER A 79 -44.19 14.94 -13.93
C SER A 79 -42.98 14.06 -14.27
N LYS A 80 -43.16 13.04 -15.12
CA LYS A 80 -42.07 12.16 -15.56
C LYS A 80 -41.04 12.90 -16.42
N GLN A 81 -41.47 13.82 -17.28
CA GLN A 81 -40.56 14.66 -18.07
C GLN A 81 -39.71 15.57 -17.16
N GLN A 82 -40.33 16.20 -16.15
CA GLN A 82 -39.58 16.99 -15.17
C GLN A 82 -38.64 16.11 -14.34
N GLY A 83 -39.12 14.98 -13.82
CA GLY A 83 -38.32 14.00 -13.11
C GLY A 83 -37.11 13.52 -13.92
N ALA A 84 -37.28 13.25 -15.22
CA ALA A 84 -36.19 12.90 -16.12
C ALA A 84 -35.18 14.04 -16.30
N ARG A 85 -35.64 15.29 -16.43
CA ARG A 85 -34.76 16.47 -16.49
C ARG A 85 -33.96 16.65 -15.21
N HIS A 86 -34.59 16.53 -14.05
CA HIS A 86 -33.91 16.61 -12.75
C HIS A 86 -32.91 15.46 -12.58
N SER A 87 -33.31 14.23 -12.91
CA SER A 87 -32.45 13.04 -12.82
C SER A 87 -31.23 13.15 -13.73
N LYS A 88 -31.39 13.61 -14.98
CA LYS A 88 -30.27 13.84 -15.91
C LYS A 88 -29.27 14.86 -15.34
N ARG A 89 -29.77 15.94 -14.73
CA ARG A 89 -28.92 16.94 -14.07
C ARG A 89 -28.22 16.35 -12.84
N ALA A 90 -28.94 15.60 -12.01
CA ALA A 90 -28.40 14.94 -10.83
C ALA A 90 -27.28 13.95 -11.21
N TYR A 91 -27.51 13.04 -12.15
CA TYR A 91 -26.49 12.10 -12.62
C TYR A 91 -25.26 12.81 -13.22
N LYS A 92 -25.47 13.92 -13.95
CA LYS A 92 -24.35 14.72 -14.45
C LYS A 92 -23.54 15.34 -13.31
N SER A 93 -24.20 15.82 -12.27
CA SER A 93 -23.53 16.36 -11.07
C SER A 93 -22.82 15.26 -10.28
N LEU A 94 -23.46 14.11 -10.04
CA LEU A 94 -22.86 12.95 -9.39
C LEU A 94 -21.61 12.49 -10.13
N LYS A 95 -21.65 12.38 -11.46
CA LYS A 95 -20.47 12.07 -12.27
C LYS A 95 -19.32 13.07 -12.08
N LYS A 96 -19.64 14.36 -11.93
CA LYS A 96 -18.61 15.38 -11.68
C LYS A 96 -17.99 15.25 -10.29
N ILE A 97 -18.81 14.92 -9.28
CA ILE A 97 -18.35 14.67 -7.91
C ILE A 97 -17.42 13.46 -7.90
N GLU A 98 -17.85 12.32 -8.45
CA GLU A 98 -17.04 11.11 -8.56
C GLU A 98 -15.69 11.35 -9.26
N ASN A 99 -15.71 12.13 -10.35
CA ASN A 99 -14.47 12.50 -11.03
C ASN A 99 -13.54 13.37 -10.17
N ALA A 100 -14.09 14.29 -9.37
CA ALA A 100 -13.32 15.12 -8.46
C ALA A 100 -12.73 14.29 -7.31
N ASP A 101 -13.52 13.39 -6.73
CA ASP A 101 -13.10 12.48 -5.67
C ASP A 101 -11.97 11.56 -6.18
N ALA A 102 -12.10 11.04 -7.41
CA ALA A 102 -11.04 10.26 -8.05
C ALA A 102 -9.72 11.04 -8.22
N GLN A 103 -9.79 12.33 -8.57
CA GLN A 103 -8.60 13.19 -8.67
C GLN A 103 -7.93 13.41 -7.32
N VAL A 104 -8.71 13.72 -6.28
CA VAL A 104 -8.21 13.88 -4.91
C VAL A 104 -7.56 12.57 -4.43
N HIS A 105 -8.23 11.44 -4.66
CA HIS A 105 -7.70 10.14 -4.28
C HIS A 105 -6.38 9.85 -5.00
N ALA A 106 -6.30 10.07 -6.32
CA ALA A 106 -5.07 9.87 -7.08
C ALA A 106 -3.91 10.76 -6.57
N ALA A 107 -4.18 12.05 -6.32
CA ALA A 107 -3.19 12.98 -5.79
C ALA A 107 -2.69 12.55 -4.40
N HIS A 108 -3.60 12.15 -3.50
CA HIS A 108 -3.24 11.68 -2.17
C HIS A 108 -2.37 10.42 -2.23
N ARG A 109 -2.70 9.45 -3.10
CA ARG A 109 -1.87 8.25 -3.29
C ARG A 109 -0.48 8.57 -3.83
N GLY A 110 -0.39 9.56 -4.73
CA GLY A 110 0.89 10.10 -5.21
C GLY A 110 1.73 10.69 -4.07
N TYR A 111 1.12 11.53 -3.24
CA TYR A 111 1.77 12.11 -2.06
C TYR A 111 2.28 11.04 -1.08
N VAL A 112 1.44 10.08 -0.71
CA VAL A 112 1.82 8.98 0.22
C VAL A 112 3.03 8.20 -0.32
N ARG A 113 3.06 7.91 -1.63
CA ARG A 113 4.21 7.25 -2.26
C ARG A 113 5.49 8.09 -2.12
N GLY A 114 5.42 9.39 -2.42
CA GLY A 114 6.57 10.29 -2.31
C GLY A 114 7.11 10.41 -0.88
N VAL A 115 6.23 10.42 0.12
CA VAL A 115 6.63 10.39 1.54
C VAL A 115 7.36 9.10 1.87
N ALA A 116 6.86 7.95 1.42
CA ALA A 116 7.49 6.65 1.65
C ALA A 116 8.89 6.55 1.00
N ASP A 117 9.03 7.02 -0.24
CA ASP A 117 10.32 7.05 -0.94
C ASP A 117 11.33 7.96 -0.21
N SER A 118 10.87 9.12 0.24
CA SER A 118 11.70 10.06 1.00
C SER A 118 12.17 9.47 2.34
N GLU A 119 11.29 8.74 3.03
CA GLU A 119 11.63 8.07 4.28
C GLU A 119 12.66 6.94 4.06
N LEU A 120 12.52 6.17 2.98
CA LEU A 120 13.50 5.15 2.61
C LEU A 120 14.89 5.76 2.37
N VAL A 121 14.97 6.92 1.71
CA VAL A 121 16.23 7.65 1.51
C VAL A 121 16.87 8.04 2.84
N LYS A 122 16.08 8.58 3.79
CA LYS A 122 16.59 8.90 5.14
C LYS A 122 17.11 7.65 5.86
N LYS A 123 16.38 6.54 5.82
CA LYS A 123 16.85 5.29 6.45
C LYS A 123 18.11 4.73 5.79
N ARG A 124 18.27 4.92 4.48
CA ARG A 124 19.50 4.55 3.77
C ARG A 124 20.68 5.40 4.23
N SER A 125 20.51 6.72 4.40
CA SER A 125 21.57 7.58 4.94
C SER A 125 21.90 7.21 6.37
N ASP A 126 20.91 6.95 7.22
CA ASP A 126 21.11 6.50 8.60
C ASP A 126 21.94 5.21 8.65
N ALA A 127 21.57 4.23 7.81
CA ALA A 127 22.29 2.96 7.71
C ALA A 127 23.72 3.14 7.18
N ALA A 128 23.95 4.03 6.22
CA ALA A 128 25.29 4.33 5.72
C ALA A 128 26.18 4.93 6.82
N THR A 129 25.65 5.91 7.57
CA THR A 129 26.34 6.51 8.71
C THR A 129 26.66 5.47 9.77
N ALA A 130 25.69 4.62 10.14
CA ALA A 130 25.90 3.56 11.12
C ALA A 130 27.00 2.59 10.69
N ARG A 131 27.02 2.16 9.41
CA ARG A 131 28.09 1.31 8.86
C ARG A 131 29.46 1.99 8.96
N HIS A 132 29.55 3.28 8.64
CA HIS A 132 30.79 4.04 8.74
C HIS A 132 31.30 4.12 10.18
N LEU A 133 30.42 4.46 11.13
CA LEU A 133 30.76 4.48 12.56
C LEU A 133 31.23 3.11 13.06
N HIS A 134 30.56 2.03 12.65
CA HIS A 134 30.99 0.67 12.99
C HIS A 134 32.36 0.32 12.41
N ALA A 135 32.65 0.74 11.18
CA ALA A 135 33.94 0.52 10.53
C ALA A 135 35.10 1.23 11.25
N MET A 136 34.85 2.35 11.93
CA MET A 136 35.89 3.07 12.70
C MET A 136 36.21 2.43 14.05
N ARG A 137 35.33 1.57 14.61
CA ARG A 137 35.51 1.00 15.96
C ARG A 137 36.86 0.29 16.17
N PRO A 138 37.38 -0.52 15.22
CA PRO A 138 38.69 -1.17 15.39
C PRO A 138 39.84 -0.16 15.48
N GLU A 139 39.80 0.92 14.72
CA GLU A 139 40.84 1.95 14.75
C GLU A 139 40.80 2.72 16.07
N TYR A 140 39.61 3.06 16.57
CA TYR A 140 39.46 3.61 17.92
C TYR A 140 39.98 2.65 19.01
N ALA A 141 39.72 1.35 18.88
CA ALA A 141 40.24 0.35 19.80
C ALA A 141 41.78 0.26 19.75
N LYS A 142 42.39 0.34 18.55
CA LYS A 142 43.85 0.40 18.40
C LYS A 142 44.45 1.64 19.05
N LEU A 143 43.80 2.80 18.91
CA LEU A 143 44.23 4.04 19.56
C LEU A 143 44.20 3.90 21.09
N GLY A 144 43.12 3.34 21.65
CA GLY A 144 43.01 3.05 23.09
C GLY A 144 44.12 2.11 23.58
N MET A 145 44.29 0.96 22.93
CA MET A 145 45.38 0.03 23.26
C MET A 145 46.78 0.65 23.13
N GLY A 146 46.96 1.59 22.20
CA GLY A 146 48.21 2.34 22.05
C GLY A 146 48.50 3.26 23.24
N LEU A 147 47.47 3.93 23.76
CA LEU A 147 47.57 4.77 24.95
C LEU A 147 47.87 3.94 26.20
N ASP A 148 47.18 2.81 26.40
CA ASP A 148 47.41 1.92 27.54
C ASP A 148 48.87 1.40 27.56
N ARG A 149 49.45 1.09 26.39
CA ARG A 149 50.86 0.69 26.29
C ARG A 149 51.80 1.83 26.65
N ALA A 150 51.50 3.05 26.19
CA ALA A 150 52.33 4.22 26.50
C ALA A 150 52.30 4.54 28.01
N GLU A 151 51.13 4.42 28.64
CA GLU A 151 50.94 4.59 30.09
C GLU A 151 51.70 3.53 30.88
N ASN A 152 51.56 2.25 30.53
CA ASN A 152 52.30 1.17 31.18
C ASN A 152 53.82 1.35 31.07
N ASN A 153 54.33 1.73 29.89
CA ASN A 153 55.76 1.99 29.69
C ASN A 153 56.25 3.18 30.53
N ALA A 154 55.44 4.25 30.64
CA ALA A 154 55.77 5.39 31.48
C ALA A 154 55.80 5.02 32.96
N GLN A 155 54.80 4.25 33.43
CA GLN A 155 54.70 3.79 34.81
C GLN A 155 55.88 2.86 35.19
N GLN A 156 56.23 1.91 34.32
CA GLN A 156 57.40 1.05 34.51
C GLN A 156 58.68 1.87 34.67
N ARG A 157 58.90 2.89 33.83
CA ARG A 157 60.06 3.79 33.96
C ARG A 157 60.04 4.58 35.26
N ILE A 158 58.87 5.06 35.69
CA ILE A 158 58.72 5.76 36.98
C ILE A 158 59.09 4.82 38.13
N ASP A 159 58.61 3.59 38.12
CA ASP A 159 58.86 2.62 39.18
C ASP A 159 60.34 2.16 39.19
N GLU A 160 60.96 2.00 38.02
CA GLU A 160 62.41 1.78 37.90
C GLU A 160 63.22 2.95 38.49
N LEU A 161 62.85 4.19 38.18
CA LEU A 161 63.51 5.37 38.72
C LEU A 161 63.34 5.45 40.25
N ARG A 162 62.14 5.19 40.77
CA ARG A 162 61.87 5.12 42.21
C ARG A 162 62.70 4.03 42.90
N ALA A 163 62.79 2.84 42.30
CA ALA A 163 63.58 1.74 42.83
C ALA A 163 65.07 2.08 42.87
N LYS A 164 65.61 2.72 41.82
CA LYS A 164 67.00 3.20 41.78
C LYS A 164 67.28 4.23 42.87
N VAL A 165 66.39 5.19 43.08
CA VAL A 165 66.51 6.19 44.17
C VAL A 165 66.49 5.49 45.53
N LYS A 166 65.58 4.54 45.75
CA LYS A 166 65.47 3.81 47.03
C LYS A 166 66.68 2.90 47.31
N ALA A 167 67.38 2.38 46.30
CA ALA A 167 68.58 1.57 46.48
C ALA A 167 69.85 2.37 46.77
N GLN A 168 69.81 3.69 46.57
CA GLN A 168 70.94 4.61 46.85
C GLN A 168 70.91 5.20 48.27
N TYR A 169 69.83 4.97 49.02
CA TYR A 169 69.65 5.36 50.43
C TYR A 169 69.41 4.12 51.29
#